data_AF-A0A932PGS5-F1
#
_entry.id   AF-A0A932PGS5-F1
#
_cell.length_a   1.000
_cell.length_b   1.000
_cell.length_c   1.000
_cell.angle_alpha   90.00
_cell.angle_beta   90.00
_cell.angle_gamma   90.00
#
_symmetry.space_group_name_H-M   'P 1'
#
loop_
_entity.id
_entity.type
_entity.pdbx_description
1 polymer ?
#
loop_
_entity_poly.entity_id
_entity_poly.type
_entity_poly.pdbx_seq_one_letter_code
_entity_poly.pdbx_strand_id
1 'polypeptide(L)'
;MTSSPTPAELGYRWPAEWEPHAATWLAWPHNRDTWPGKFEPIPAVWVQLVATLTRFEPVHINAGGPEVLAEAQHWVGHLVQDSTSDSEGRGQRSEVGSRKSEVGDQKSEISGLKSEISNLKSSNPQSAIRNPQSAVSPSTLNPVFLHDIATNDVWERDHGPIFLAPPPGAPPALVDWGYNAWGGKYPPFDQDDQVPRQVADL
;
A
#
# COMPACT_ATOMS: atom_id res chain seq x y z
N MET A 1 10.40 -41.18 4.74
CA MET A 1 9.84 -39.84 4.94
C MET A 1 9.22 -39.43 3.62
N THR A 2 7.89 -39.35 3.53
CA THR A 2 7.22 -38.80 2.35
C THR A 2 7.35 -37.28 2.43
N SER A 3 7.90 -36.63 1.41
CA SER A 3 7.92 -35.16 1.37
C SER A 3 6.49 -34.65 1.28
N SER A 4 6.22 -33.50 1.90
CA SER A 4 4.98 -32.77 1.66
C SER A 4 4.85 -32.46 0.16
N PRO A 5 3.64 -32.51 -0.41
CA PRO A 5 3.42 -32.18 -1.81
C PRO A 5 3.74 -30.70 -2.06
N THR A 6 4.31 -30.41 -3.22
CA THR A 6 4.57 -29.05 -3.69
C THR A 6 3.25 -28.34 -4.07
N PRO A 7 3.22 -26.99 -4.11
CA PRO A 7 2.03 -26.29 -4.56
C PRO A 7 1.56 -26.71 -5.96
N ALA A 8 2.49 -26.96 -6.88
CA ALA A 8 2.15 -27.41 -8.24
C ALA A 8 1.48 -28.81 -8.25
N GLU A 9 1.95 -29.74 -7.42
CA GLU A 9 1.32 -31.07 -7.26
C GLU A 9 -0.07 -30.98 -6.63
N LEU A 10 -0.29 -29.95 -5.80
CA LEU A 10 -1.60 -29.62 -5.24
C LEU A 10 -2.49 -28.82 -6.22
N GLY A 11 -2.01 -28.51 -7.43
CA GLY A 11 -2.76 -27.80 -8.47
C GLY A 11 -2.74 -26.27 -8.37
N TYR A 12 -1.92 -25.71 -7.49
CA TYR A 12 -1.70 -24.26 -7.42
C TYR A 12 -0.76 -23.79 -8.53
N ARG A 13 -0.91 -22.54 -8.93
CA ARG A 13 0.00 -21.87 -9.87
C ARG A 13 0.27 -20.45 -9.43
N TRP A 14 1.42 -19.91 -9.84
CA TRP A 14 1.69 -18.49 -9.74
C TRP A 14 0.99 -17.79 -10.92
N PRO A 15 -0.05 -16.95 -10.67
CA PRO A 15 -0.68 -16.21 -11.75
C PRO A 15 0.26 -15.17 -12.36
N ALA A 16 0.04 -14.88 -13.64
CA ALA A 16 0.78 -13.81 -14.29
C ALA A 16 0.33 -12.45 -13.75
N GLU A 17 1.24 -11.48 -13.72
CA GLU A 17 0.98 -10.16 -13.13
C GLU A 17 -0.13 -9.38 -13.84
N TRP A 18 -0.52 -9.71 -15.07
CA TRP A 18 -1.63 -9.06 -15.77
C TRP A 18 -2.98 -9.75 -15.56
N GLU A 19 -3.03 -10.89 -14.86
CA GLU A 19 -4.29 -11.51 -14.46
C GLU A 19 -5.02 -10.63 -13.41
N PRO A 20 -6.34 -10.74 -13.25
CA PRO A 20 -7.07 -9.93 -12.28
C PRO A 20 -6.52 -10.05 -10.85
N HIS A 21 -6.37 -8.91 -10.17
CA HIS A 21 -5.88 -8.84 -8.80
C HIS A 21 -7.02 -8.64 -7.81
N ALA A 22 -6.78 -9.08 -6.57
CA ALA A 22 -7.62 -8.71 -5.43
C ALA A 22 -7.15 -7.40 -4.77
N ALA A 23 -5.84 -7.16 -4.75
CA ALA A 23 -5.21 -5.98 -4.15
C ALA A 23 -3.71 -5.90 -4.54
N THR A 24 -3.11 -4.73 -4.31
CA THR A 24 -1.65 -4.55 -4.26
C THR A 24 -1.16 -4.39 -2.82
N TRP A 25 -0.02 -5.00 -2.50
CA TRP A 25 0.67 -4.89 -1.21
C TRP A 25 1.89 -3.98 -1.32
N LEU A 26 2.12 -3.16 -0.30
CA LEU A 26 3.28 -2.27 -0.16
C LEU A 26 3.81 -2.31 1.28
N ALA A 27 5.09 -1.99 1.47
CA ALA A 27 5.66 -1.65 2.76
C ALA A 27 5.85 -0.12 2.86
N TRP A 28 5.52 0.45 4.02
CA TRP A 28 5.63 1.89 4.23
C TRP A 28 7.10 2.32 4.43
N PRO A 29 7.57 3.41 3.79
CA PRO A 29 8.93 3.89 3.95
C PRO A 29 9.12 4.49 5.33
N HIS A 30 10.08 3.94 6.06
CA HIS A 30 10.45 4.41 7.40
C HIS A 30 11.96 4.29 7.65
N ASN A 31 12.65 3.37 6.97
CA ASN A 31 14.10 3.24 7.04
C ASN A 31 14.80 4.37 6.28
N ARG A 32 15.45 5.26 7.02
CA ARG A 32 16.16 6.43 6.48
C ARG A 32 17.48 6.06 5.81
N ASP A 33 18.08 4.94 6.19
CA ASP A 33 19.37 4.49 5.66
C ASP A 33 19.24 3.92 4.24
N THR A 34 18.02 3.55 3.81
CA THR A 34 17.69 3.19 2.43
C THR A 34 17.94 4.36 1.47
N TRP A 35 17.70 5.60 1.93
CA TRP A 35 17.93 6.83 1.14
C TRP A 35 18.72 7.87 1.96
N PRO A 36 20.03 7.68 2.14
CA PRO A 36 20.83 8.49 3.04
C PRO A 36 20.87 9.96 2.59
N GLY A 37 20.37 10.84 3.45
CA GLY A 37 20.26 12.29 3.21
C GLY A 37 19.22 12.69 2.16
N LYS A 38 18.32 11.77 1.78
CA LYS A 38 17.28 12.00 0.76
C LYS A 38 15.95 11.33 1.10
N PHE A 39 15.70 11.05 2.38
CA PHE A 39 14.49 10.35 2.82
C PHE A 39 13.26 11.25 2.81
N GLU A 40 13.42 12.54 3.09
CA GLU A 40 12.35 13.52 3.23
C GLU A 40 11.28 13.50 2.12
N PRO A 41 11.63 13.40 0.81
CA PRO A 41 10.62 13.34 -0.25
C PRO A 41 9.93 11.97 -0.39
N ILE A 42 10.46 10.90 0.22
CA ILE A 42 10.05 9.52 -0.05
C ILE A 42 8.60 9.23 0.37
N PRO A 43 8.11 9.61 1.57
CA PRO A 43 6.71 9.41 1.93
C PRO A 43 5.72 10.03 0.93
N ALA A 44 6.03 11.22 0.38
CA ALA A 44 5.19 11.87 -0.61
C ALA A 44 5.14 11.11 -1.96
N VAL A 45 6.21 10.41 -2.33
CA VAL A 45 6.22 9.52 -3.50
C VAL A 45 5.33 8.30 -3.25
N TRP A 46 5.38 7.72 -2.05
CA TRP A 46 4.48 6.62 -1.66
C TRP A 46 3.01 7.04 -1.71
N VAL A 47 2.67 8.24 -1.25
CA VAL A 47 1.29 8.77 -1.37
C VAL A 47 0.84 8.83 -2.83
N GLN A 48 1.70 9.26 -3.76
CA GLN A 48 1.36 9.30 -5.19
C GLN A 48 1.17 7.89 -5.78
N LEU A 49 1.98 6.92 -5.37
CA LEU A 49 1.83 5.53 -5.75
C LEU A 49 0.50 4.96 -5.25
N VAL A 50 0.20 5.10 -3.96
CA VAL A 50 -1.05 4.63 -3.33
C VAL A 50 -2.28 5.31 -3.98
N ALA A 51 -2.25 6.63 -4.16
CA ALA A 51 -3.32 7.35 -4.83
C ALA A 51 -3.52 6.91 -6.29
N THR A 52 -2.47 6.40 -6.94
CA THR A 52 -2.59 5.85 -8.30
C THR A 52 -3.19 4.46 -8.29
N LEU A 53 -2.72 3.57 -7.43
CA LEU A 53 -3.19 2.18 -7.30
C LEU A 53 -4.66 2.10 -6.90
N THR A 54 -5.08 2.93 -5.93
CA THR A 54 -6.47 2.98 -5.45
C THR A 54 -7.50 3.34 -6.51
N ARG A 55 -7.08 3.88 -7.67
CA ARG A 55 -7.97 4.09 -8.82
C ARG A 55 -8.39 2.78 -9.51
N PHE A 56 -7.69 1.69 -9.24
CA PHE A 56 -7.86 0.40 -9.92
C PHE A 56 -8.22 -0.72 -8.95
N GLU A 57 -7.61 -0.75 -7.75
CA GLU A 57 -7.78 -1.84 -6.80
C GLU A 57 -7.47 -1.45 -5.35
N PRO A 58 -7.89 -2.25 -4.36
CA PRO A 58 -7.51 -2.06 -2.96
C PRO A 58 -6.00 -2.10 -2.74
N VAL A 59 -5.53 -1.35 -1.75
CA VAL A 59 -4.11 -1.29 -1.38
C VAL A 59 -3.93 -1.70 0.07
N HIS A 60 -3.04 -2.66 0.32
CA HIS A 60 -2.62 -3.08 1.65
C HIS A 60 -1.22 -2.52 1.93
N ILE A 61 -1.02 -1.92 3.10
CA ILE A 61 0.26 -1.32 3.47
C ILE A 61 0.72 -1.89 4.81
N ASN A 62 1.89 -2.51 4.81
CA ASN A 62 2.60 -2.95 6.00
C ASN A 62 3.29 -1.73 6.65
N ALA A 63 2.89 -1.39 7.88
CA ALA A 63 3.37 -0.24 8.63
C ALA A 63 3.49 -0.58 10.12
N GLY A 64 4.44 -1.46 10.46
CA GLY A 64 4.56 -2.00 11.81
C GLY A 64 5.21 -1.07 12.83
N GLY A 65 4.63 -1.06 14.02
CA GLY A 65 5.01 -0.22 15.14
C GLY A 65 4.20 1.08 15.20
N PRO A 66 3.92 1.59 16.41
CA PRO A 66 3.00 2.71 16.60
C PRO A 66 3.46 4.01 15.89
N GLU A 67 4.76 4.25 15.80
CA GLU A 67 5.30 5.44 15.13
C GLU A 67 5.15 5.37 13.61
N VAL A 68 5.51 4.23 13.01
CA VAL A 68 5.40 4.01 11.56
C VAL A 68 3.94 3.99 11.13
N LEU A 69 3.07 3.33 11.91
CA LEU A 69 1.64 3.31 11.66
C LEU A 69 1.02 4.71 11.75
N ALA A 70 1.41 5.51 12.74
CA ALA A 70 0.94 6.89 12.87
C ALA A 70 1.42 7.78 11.71
N GLU A 71 2.66 7.58 11.25
CA GLU A 71 3.18 8.27 10.06
C GLU A 71 2.40 7.88 8.80
N ALA A 72 2.21 6.58 8.54
CA ALA A 72 1.41 6.10 7.43
C ALA A 72 -0.02 6.67 7.48
N GLN A 73 -0.67 6.61 8.65
CA GLN A 73 -2.01 7.16 8.86
C GLN A 73 -2.05 8.68 8.62
N HIS A 74 -1.02 9.42 9.01
CA HIS A 74 -0.93 10.86 8.73
C HIS A 74 -0.94 11.15 7.23
N TRP A 75 -0.17 10.38 6.44
CA TRP A 75 0.02 10.62 5.02
C TRP A 75 -1.13 10.09 4.16
N VAL A 76 -1.58 8.86 4.38
CA VAL A 76 -2.59 8.19 3.55
C VAL A 76 -3.94 8.03 4.24
N GLY A 77 -4.12 8.48 5.48
CA GLY A 77 -5.39 8.32 6.23
C GLY A 77 -6.60 8.97 5.55
N HIS A 78 -6.40 9.97 4.70
CA HIS A 78 -7.47 10.56 3.88
C HIS A 78 -7.92 9.67 2.70
N LEU A 79 -7.16 8.62 2.39
CA LEU A 79 -7.47 7.58 1.41
C LEU A 79 -7.96 6.29 2.08
N VAL A 80 -7.69 6.12 3.38
CA VAL A 80 -8.22 5.02 4.18
C VAL A 80 -9.73 5.23 4.33
N GLN A 81 -10.52 4.24 3.93
CA GLN A 81 -11.95 4.25 4.16
C GLN A 81 -12.21 3.61 5.53
N ASP A 82 -12.94 4.31 6.40
CA ASP A 82 -13.45 3.71 7.63
C ASP A 82 -14.41 2.57 7.26
N SER A 83 -14.12 1.35 7.70
CA SER A 83 -15.03 0.20 7.60
C SER A 83 -16.25 0.32 8.52
N THR A 84 -16.35 1.42 9.29
CA THR A 84 -17.42 1.68 10.25
C THR A 84 -18.37 2.77 9.75
N SER A 85 -19.12 2.49 8.70
CA SER A 85 -20.34 3.27 8.41
C SER A 85 -21.48 2.36 7.95
N ASP A 86 -21.86 1.39 8.78
CA ASP A 86 -23.18 0.77 8.75
C ASP A 86 -23.51 0.07 10.09
N SER A 87 -23.46 0.82 11.19
CA SER A 87 -24.29 0.56 12.37
C SER A 87 -24.20 1.72 13.35
N GLU A 88 -25.36 2.17 13.80
CA GLU A 88 -25.61 3.07 14.95
C GLU A 88 -25.76 4.57 14.66
N GLY A 89 -26.97 4.94 14.27
CA GLY A 89 -27.55 6.20 14.70
C GLY A 89 -28.00 6.12 16.17
N ARG A 90 -27.36 6.88 17.07
CA ARG A 90 -28.03 7.60 18.15
C ARG A 90 -27.07 8.56 18.83
N GLY A 91 -27.42 9.85 18.80
CA GLY A 91 -26.53 10.92 19.21
C GLY A 91 -26.20 10.99 20.69
N GLN A 92 -25.17 11.77 20.98
CA GLN A 92 -25.20 12.81 22.02
C GLN A 92 -24.11 13.85 21.72
N ARG A 93 -24.51 15.11 21.92
CA ARG A 93 -23.73 16.32 21.72
C ARG A 93 -23.05 16.65 23.05
N SER A 94 -21.75 16.95 23.04
CA SER A 94 -21.10 17.69 24.12
C SER A 94 -19.91 18.50 23.62
N GLU A 95 -19.80 19.70 24.18
CA GLU A 95 -18.86 20.78 23.86
C GLU A 95 -17.47 20.54 24.45
N VAL A 96 -16.42 20.82 23.67
CA VAL A 96 -15.10 21.32 24.11
C VAL A 96 -14.54 22.04 22.87
N GLY A 97 -14.04 23.27 22.85
CA GLY A 97 -13.32 24.08 23.82
C GLY A 97 -12.11 24.65 23.07
N SER A 98 -12.15 25.94 22.74
CA SER A 98 -11.17 26.68 21.92
C SER A 98 -9.71 26.48 22.34
N ARG A 99 -8.83 26.13 21.39
CA ARG A 99 -7.43 26.57 21.33
C ARG A 99 -6.99 26.74 19.86
N LYS A 100 -6.76 27.99 19.46
CA LYS A 100 -6.05 28.37 18.23
C LYS A 100 -4.56 28.54 18.58
N SER A 101 -3.67 27.94 17.78
CA SER A 101 -2.35 28.50 17.49
C SER A 101 -1.68 27.77 16.31
N GLU A 102 -1.33 28.57 15.29
CA GLU A 102 -0.23 28.45 14.31
C GLU A 102 -0.10 27.20 13.43
N VAL A 103 -0.72 27.27 12.25
CA VAL A 103 -0.21 26.64 11.02
C VAL A 103 -0.09 27.75 9.96
N GLY A 104 1.04 28.45 10.01
CA GLY A 104 1.52 29.34 8.94
C GLY A 104 2.63 28.63 8.17
N ASP A 105 2.65 28.83 6.85
CA ASP A 105 3.77 28.51 5.94
C ASP A 105 3.93 27.12 5.30
N GLN A 106 2.99 26.18 5.44
CA GLN A 106 3.03 24.92 4.64
C GLN A 106 1.96 24.80 3.54
N LYS A 107 1.10 25.82 3.35
CA LYS A 107 0.06 25.80 2.29
C LYS A 107 0.55 26.32 0.93
N SER A 108 1.65 27.08 0.89
CA SER A 108 2.19 27.67 -0.33
C SER A 108 2.93 26.65 -1.20
N GLU A 109 3.66 25.70 -0.59
CA GLU A 109 4.44 24.68 -1.33
C GLU A 109 3.54 23.62 -1.99
N ILE A 110 2.45 23.22 -1.31
CA ILE A 110 1.45 22.27 -1.86
C ILE A 110 0.70 22.89 -3.05
N SER A 111 0.50 24.21 -3.07
CA SER A 111 -0.09 24.91 -4.21
C SER A 111 0.83 24.92 -5.44
N GLY A 112 2.15 24.98 -5.24
CA GLY A 112 3.15 24.93 -6.31
C GLY A 112 3.25 23.54 -6.96
N LEU A 113 3.21 22.48 -6.16
CA LEU A 113 3.25 21.10 -6.67
C LEU A 113 1.98 20.73 -7.46
N LYS A 114 0.82 21.28 -7.10
CA LYS A 114 -0.43 21.09 -7.85
C LYS A 114 -0.42 21.74 -9.24
N SER A 115 0.29 22.86 -9.41
CA SER A 115 0.38 23.54 -10.71
C SER A 115 1.38 22.88 -11.66
N GLU A 116 2.46 22.29 -11.14
CA GLU A 116 3.43 21.51 -11.95
C GLU A 116 2.82 20.21 -12.51
N ILE A 117 2.02 19.50 -11.70
CA ILE A 117 1.30 18.29 -12.15
C ILE A 117 0.26 18.63 -13.23
N SER A 118 -0.33 19.83 -13.19
CA SER A 118 -1.27 20.30 -14.21
C SER A 118 -0.58 20.56 -15.56
N ASN A 119 0.66 21.05 -15.56
CA ASN A 119 1.37 21.42 -16.78
C ASN A 119 1.93 20.22 -17.54
N LEU A 120 2.30 19.15 -16.84
CA LEU A 120 2.77 17.88 -17.43
C LEU A 120 1.69 17.13 -18.23
N LYS A 121 0.41 17.45 -18.04
CA LYS A 121 -0.71 16.85 -18.80
C LYS A 121 -0.92 17.44 -20.20
N SER A 122 -0.25 18.55 -20.56
CA SER A 122 -0.53 19.24 -21.84
C SER A 122 0.37 18.87 -23.01
N SER A 123 1.41 18.04 -22.81
CA SER A 123 2.39 17.72 -23.86
C SER A 123 2.51 16.22 -24.14
N ASN A 124 1.49 15.65 -24.78
CA ASN A 124 1.72 14.44 -25.59
C ASN A 124 0.71 14.37 -26.76
N PRO A 125 1.14 14.47 -28.03
CA PRO A 125 0.26 14.34 -29.19
C PRO A 125 -0.01 12.85 -29.54
N GLN A 126 -1.29 12.56 -29.76
CA GLN A 126 -1.96 11.27 -30.00
C GLN A 126 -1.34 10.33 -31.04
N SER A 127 -1.45 9.00 -30.82
CA SER A 127 -2.18 8.13 -31.76
C SER A 127 -2.76 6.84 -31.11
N ALA A 128 -4.08 6.69 -31.26
CA ALA A 128 -4.88 5.46 -31.35
C ALA A 128 -4.97 4.46 -30.16
N ILE A 129 -5.80 4.79 -29.14
CA ILE A 129 -6.70 3.80 -28.51
C ILE A 129 -8.07 4.47 -28.32
N ARG A 130 -9.13 3.84 -28.84
CA ARG A 130 -10.52 4.31 -28.72
C ARG A 130 -10.90 4.46 -27.25
N ASN A 131 -11.47 5.62 -26.93
CA ASN A 131 -12.00 5.98 -25.62
C ASN A 131 -13.46 5.52 -25.49
N PRO A 132 -13.81 4.52 -24.67
CA PRO A 132 -15.18 4.42 -24.17
C PRO A 132 -15.27 5.40 -23.00
N GLN A 133 -15.60 6.66 -23.34
CA GLN A 133 -16.04 7.65 -22.38
C GLN A 133 -17.43 7.23 -21.87
N SER A 134 -17.46 6.42 -20.82
CA SER A 134 -18.61 6.27 -19.94
C SER A 134 -18.19 6.69 -18.54
N ALA A 135 -18.61 7.90 -18.19
CA ALA A 135 -18.68 8.51 -16.87
C ALA A 135 -18.13 7.70 -15.68
N VAL A 136 -16.91 8.03 -15.24
CA VAL A 136 -16.47 7.71 -13.87
C VAL A 136 -16.79 8.92 -13.01
N SER A 137 -17.82 8.80 -12.18
CA SER A 137 -18.13 9.78 -11.13
C SER A 137 -16.96 9.89 -10.14
N PRO A 138 -16.79 11.00 -9.39
CA PRO A 138 -15.71 11.18 -8.39
C PRO A 138 -15.75 10.25 -7.17
N SER A 139 -16.53 9.18 -7.23
CA SER A 139 -16.68 8.12 -6.23
C SER A 139 -16.43 6.82 -6.99
N THR A 140 -15.40 6.04 -6.72
CA THR A 140 -14.94 5.58 -5.42
C THR A 140 -13.49 5.12 -5.59
N LEU A 141 -12.54 5.79 -4.95
CA LEU A 141 -11.23 5.17 -4.77
C LEU A 141 -11.43 3.85 -4.01
N ASN A 142 -10.68 2.84 -4.38
CA ASN A 142 -10.63 1.60 -3.62
C ASN A 142 -10.00 1.84 -2.24
N PRO A 143 -10.35 1.02 -1.24
CA PRO A 143 -9.88 1.22 0.13
C PRO A 143 -8.36 1.01 0.25
N VAL A 144 -7.78 1.73 1.20
CA VAL A 144 -6.43 1.48 1.72
C VAL A 144 -6.55 0.84 3.09
N PHE A 145 -5.85 -0.27 3.31
CA PHE A 145 -5.75 -0.97 4.59
C PHE A 145 -4.34 -0.82 5.15
N LEU A 146 -4.22 -0.39 6.41
CA LEU A 146 -2.96 -0.35 7.13
C LEU A 146 -2.86 -1.56 8.06
N HIS A 147 -1.74 -2.27 8.00
CA HIS A 147 -1.47 -3.45 8.83
C HIS A 147 -0.27 -3.15 9.74
N ASP A 148 -0.41 -3.47 11.02
CA ASP A 148 0.68 -3.39 12.01
C ASP A 148 1.65 -4.58 11.85
N ILE A 149 2.29 -4.64 10.69
CA ILE A 149 3.27 -5.65 10.28
C ILE A 149 4.62 -4.96 10.11
N ALA A 150 5.59 -5.33 10.95
CA ALA A 150 6.92 -4.74 10.95
C ALA A 150 7.72 -5.16 9.71
N THR A 151 8.48 -4.21 9.16
CA THR A 151 9.39 -4.40 8.03
C THR A 151 10.71 -3.72 8.35
N ASN A 152 11.83 -4.20 7.82
CA ASN A 152 13.12 -3.53 7.91
C ASN A 152 13.31 -2.54 6.75
N ASP A 153 12.73 -2.82 5.57
CA ASP A 153 12.80 -1.95 4.40
C ASP A 153 11.53 -2.05 3.54
N VAL A 154 11.48 -1.31 2.43
CA VAL A 154 10.24 -1.09 1.64
C VAL A 154 9.97 -2.12 0.53
N TRP A 155 10.86 -3.09 0.34
CA TRP A 155 10.94 -3.87 -0.89
C TRP A 155 9.97 -5.05 -0.90
N GLU A 156 8.67 -4.75 -0.77
CA GLU A 156 7.58 -5.72 -0.69
C GLU A 156 7.56 -6.71 -1.86
N ARG A 157 8.09 -6.32 -3.02
CA ARG A 157 8.25 -7.24 -4.16
C ARG A 157 9.17 -8.43 -3.84
N ASP A 158 10.20 -8.19 -3.04
CA ASP A 158 11.30 -9.14 -2.84
C ASP A 158 11.10 -9.96 -1.55
N HIS A 159 10.59 -9.34 -0.48
CA HIS A 159 10.32 -10.03 0.79
C HIS A 159 8.85 -10.41 0.99
N GLY A 160 7.93 -9.82 0.23
CA GLY A 160 6.50 -9.99 0.43
C GLY A 160 5.97 -11.34 -0.06
N PRO A 161 4.68 -11.62 0.19
CA PRO A 161 4.06 -12.89 -0.16
C PRO A 161 3.95 -13.09 -1.68
N ILE A 162 4.37 -14.26 -2.16
CA ILE A 162 4.08 -14.70 -3.52
C ILE A 162 2.78 -15.50 -3.52
N PHE A 163 1.66 -14.82 -3.80
CA PHE A 163 0.33 -15.43 -3.83
C PHE A 163 0.17 -16.43 -4.99
N LEU A 164 -0.57 -17.50 -4.72
CA LEU A 164 -0.87 -18.56 -5.67
C LEU A 164 -2.37 -18.60 -5.98
N ALA A 165 -2.69 -18.82 -7.25
CA ALA A 165 -4.05 -19.12 -7.68
C ALA A 165 -4.38 -20.58 -7.33
N PRO A 166 -5.45 -20.83 -6.54
CA PRO A 166 -5.83 -22.19 -6.15
C PRO A 166 -6.54 -22.95 -7.27
N PRO A 167 -6.50 -24.29 -7.26
CA PRO A 167 -7.45 -25.07 -8.05
C PRO A 167 -8.88 -24.88 -7.51
N PRO A 168 -9.92 -25.18 -8.30
CA PRO A 168 -11.31 -25.04 -7.86
C PRO A 168 -11.58 -25.75 -6.52
N GLY A 169 -12.10 -25.01 -5.54
CA GLY A 169 -12.47 -25.53 -4.22
C GLY A 169 -11.34 -25.58 -3.18
N ALA A 170 -10.11 -25.19 -3.53
CA ALA A 170 -9.02 -25.05 -2.58
C ALA A 170 -8.93 -23.62 -1.99
N PRO A 171 -8.40 -23.46 -0.77
CA PRO A 171 -8.20 -22.14 -0.18
C PRO A 171 -7.09 -21.35 -0.91
N PRO A 172 -7.03 -20.02 -0.76
CA PRO A 172 -5.86 -19.24 -1.16
C PRO A 172 -4.59 -19.77 -0.48
N ALA A 173 -3.45 -19.62 -1.16
CA ALA A 173 -2.14 -19.94 -0.60
C ALA A 173 -1.10 -18.93 -1.07
N LEU A 174 0.02 -18.90 -0.36
CA LEU A 174 1.21 -18.11 -0.72
C LEU A 174 2.47 -18.94 -0.53
N VAL A 175 3.55 -18.51 -1.18
CA VAL A 175 4.90 -19.06 -0.96
C VAL A 175 5.70 -18.08 -0.11
N ASP A 176 6.26 -18.60 0.97
CA ASP A 176 7.32 -17.98 1.75
C ASP A 176 8.66 -18.58 1.30
N TRP A 177 9.45 -17.79 0.58
CA TRP A 177 10.75 -18.22 0.03
C TRP A 177 11.89 -18.13 1.05
N GLY A 178 11.66 -17.43 2.16
CA GLY A 178 12.71 -16.83 2.96
C GLY A 178 13.36 -15.62 2.26
N TYR A 179 13.84 -14.67 3.05
CA TYR A 179 14.49 -13.45 2.62
C TYR A 179 15.78 -13.21 3.40
N ASN A 180 16.78 -12.65 2.72
CA ASN A 180 18.10 -12.41 3.32
C ASN A 180 18.75 -11.09 2.89
N ALA A 181 17.97 -10.09 2.49
CA ALA A 181 18.47 -8.81 1.98
C ALA A 181 19.52 -8.96 0.87
N TRP A 182 19.15 -9.68 -0.20
CA TRP A 182 19.94 -9.91 -1.41
C TRP A 182 21.36 -10.43 -1.15
N GLY A 183 21.47 -11.48 -0.33
CA GLY A 183 22.73 -12.13 0.02
C GLY A 183 23.41 -11.52 1.25
N GLY A 184 22.63 -11.01 2.20
CA GLY A 184 23.10 -10.48 3.48
C GLY A 184 23.71 -9.08 3.37
N LYS A 185 23.34 -8.31 2.34
CA LYS A 185 23.93 -6.98 2.09
C LYS A 185 23.43 -5.93 3.07
N TYR A 186 22.18 -6.05 3.53
CA TYR A 186 21.52 -5.06 4.38
C TYR A 186 20.87 -5.75 5.59
N PRO A 187 21.66 -6.21 6.57
CA PRO A 187 21.12 -6.63 7.86
C PRO A 187 20.72 -5.40 8.71
N PRO A 188 19.74 -5.53 9.63
CA PRO A 188 18.87 -6.68 9.82
C PRO A 188 17.80 -6.81 8.72
N PHE A 189 17.30 -8.02 8.51
CA PHE A 189 16.23 -8.36 7.53
C PHE A 189 15.22 -9.36 8.12
N ASP A 190 15.28 -9.58 9.43
CA ASP A 190 14.46 -10.56 10.14
C ASP A 190 12.98 -10.19 10.14
N GLN A 191 12.63 -8.90 10.08
CA GLN A 191 11.23 -8.47 9.98
C GLN A 191 10.70 -8.67 8.57
N ASP A 192 11.50 -8.32 7.55
CA ASP A 192 11.17 -8.56 6.14
C ASP A 192 10.92 -10.06 5.87
N ASP A 193 11.75 -10.96 6.41
CA ASP A 193 11.61 -12.42 6.29
C ASP A 193 10.31 -12.97 6.93
N GLN A 194 9.69 -12.25 7.86
CA GLN A 194 8.45 -12.67 8.51
C GLN A 194 7.20 -12.14 7.81
N VAL A 195 7.33 -11.19 6.87
CA VAL A 195 6.18 -10.55 6.21
C VAL A 195 5.24 -11.58 5.57
N PRO A 196 5.69 -12.58 4.78
CA PRO A 196 4.77 -13.53 4.17
C PRO A 196 3.93 -14.31 5.20
N ARG A 197 4.50 -14.61 6.37
CA ARG A 197 3.81 -15.34 7.44
C ARG A 197 2.79 -14.45 8.14
N GLN A 198 3.17 -13.22 8.47
CA GLN A 198 2.24 -12.28 9.12
C GLN A 198 1.08 -11.90 8.19
N VAL A 199 1.33 -11.78 6.89
CA VAL A 199 0.25 -11.56 5.90
C VAL A 199 -0.67 -12.77 5.78
N ALA A 200 -0.16 -14.00 5.94
CA ALA A 200 -0.99 -15.22 5.92
C ALA A 200 -1.98 -15.32 7.10
N ASP A 201 -1.70 -14.63 8.21
CA ASP A 201 -2.49 -14.69 9.45
C ASP A 201 -3.62 -13.64 9.53
N LEU A 202 -3.72 -12.73 8.55
CA LEU A 202 -4.77 -11.71 8.44
C LEU A 202 -6.11 -12.30 7.96
#